data_AF-A0A0C3SAQ6-F1
#
_entry.id   AF-A0A0C3SAQ6-F1
#
_cell.length_a   1.000
_cell.length_b   1.000
_cell.length_c   1.000
_cell.angle_alpha   90.00
_cell.angle_beta   90.00
_cell.angle_gamma   90.00
#
_symmetry.space_group_name_H-M   'P 1'
#
loop_
_entity.id
_entity.type
_entity.pdbx_description
1 polymer ?
#
loop_
_entity_poly.entity_id
_entity_poly.type
_entity_poly.pdbx_seq_one_letter_code
_entity_poly.pdbx_strand_id
1 'polypeptide(L)'
;MPCPDTFRTSETECALQGCSRKVWQDPDGSYSSFCGRTHMDSATKMLQAESVCKCCQAKPVYIESGRRHDFCGMRCAVAYRNGQRPPKRSTTSDDSIGCGFPGCGRPAFKDDSDSGHLAQYCSQAHRM
;
A
#
# COMPACT_ATOMS: atom_id res chain seq x y z
N MET A 1 -3.41 -21.67 31.20
CA MET A 1 -3.20 -20.21 31.26
C MET A 1 -4.11 -19.55 30.23
N PRO A 2 -5.38 -19.24 30.55
CA PRO A 2 -6.26 -18.48 29.67
C PRO A 2 -5.94 -16.97 29.74
N CYS A 3 -5.81 -16.31 28.60
CA CYS A 3 -5.46 -14.90 28.48
C CYS A 3 -6.64 -13.99 28.94
N PRO A 4 -6.41 -12.97 29.78
CA PRO A 4 -7.45 -12.07 30.26
C PRO A 4 -7.76 -10.98 29.22
N ASP A 5 -8.57 -11.29 28.21
CA ASP A 5 -8.96 -10.29 27.19
C ASP A 5 -10.48 -10.21 26.99
N THR A 6 -11.24 -10.47 28.05
CA THR A 6 -12.72 -10.46 28.06
C THR A 6 -13.36 -9.25 28.76
N PHE A 7 -12.58 -8.22 29.10
CA PHE A 7 -13.10 -7.00 29.75
C PHE A 7 -13.10 -5.75 28.85
N ARG A 8 -13.01 -5.91 27.53
CA ARG A 8 -13.15 -4.76 26.64
C ARG A 8 -14.61 -4.32 26.68
N THR A 9 -14.84 -3.09 27.10
CA THR A 9 -16.15 -2.44 27.15
C THR A 9 -16.19 -1.28 26.18
N SER A 10 -17.36 -0.66 25.99
CA SER A 10 -17.51 0.57 25.21
C SER A 10 -16.69 1.75 25.75
N GLU A 11 -16.07 1.61 26.92
CA GLU A 11 -15.20 2.61 27.53
C GLU A 11 -13.71 2.31 27.31
N THR A 12 -13.37 1.14 26.78
CA THR A 12 -11.98 0.80 26.46
C THR A 12 -11.47 1.69 25.33
N GLU A 13 -10.29 2.26 25.51
CA GLU A 13 -9.65 3.11 24.51
C GLU A 13 -8.97 2.27 23.42
N CYS A 14 -8.80 2.87 22.25
CA CYS A 14 -8.10 2.25 21.13
C CYS A 14 -6.67 1.89 21.53
N ALA A 15 -6.23 0.66 21.23
CA ALA A 15 -4.86 0.20 21.49
C ALA A 15 -3.77 0.90 20.64
N LEU A 16 -4.15 1.89 19.81
CA LEU A 16 -3.21 2.63 18.98
C LEU A 16 -2.64 3.80 19.80
N GLN A 17 -1.31 3.86 19.91
CA GLN A 17 -0.62 4.91 20.65
C GLN A 17 -1.02 6.31 20.15
N GLY A 18 -1.52 7.15 21.07
CA GLY A 18 -2.00 8.50 20.76
C GLY A 18 -3.47 8.58 20.30
N CYS A 19 -4.23 7.48 20.36
CA CYS A 19 -5.66 7.49 20.08
C CYS A 19 -6.51 7.35 21.35
N SER A 20 -7.25 8.41 21.70
CA SER A 20 -8.19 8.44 22.83
C SER A 20 -9.63 8.09 22.43
N ARG A 21 -9.83 7.44 21.27
CA ARG A 21 -11.18 7.05 20.81
C ARG A 21 -11.57 5.70 21.41
N LYS A 22 -12.85 5.57 21.74
CA LYS A 22 -13.45 4.32 22.25
C LYS A 22 -13.37 3.21 21.21
N VAL A 23 -13.19 1.97 21.66
CA VAL A 23 -13.18 0.77 20.82
C VAL A 23 -14.49 0.60 20.06
N TRP A 24 -14.39 0.11 18.83
CA TRP A 24 -15.58 -0.17 18.02
C TRP A 24 -16.25 -1.45 18.52
N GLN A 25 -17.57 -1.38 18.74
CA GLN A 25 -18.43 -2.53 18.97
C GLN A 25 -18.94 -3.10 17.65
N ASP A 26 -18.64 -4.38 17.41
CA ASP A 26 -19.14 -5.15 16.28
C ASP A 26 -20.65 -5.46 16.45
N PRO A 27 -21.39 -5.77 15.36
CA PRO A 27 -22.82 -6.08 15.41
C PRO A 27 -23.17 -7.28 16.31
N ASP A 28 -22.18 -8.15 16.53
CA ASP A 28 -22.22 -9.31 17.42
C ASP A 28 -22.18 -8.92 18.92
N GLY A 29 -21.92 -7.66 19.24
CA GLY A 29 -21.74 -7.15 20.60
C GLY A 29 -20.30 -7.23 21.11
N SER A 30 -19.43 -7.93 20.39
CA SER A 30 -17.99 -8.01 20.65
C SER A 30 -17.26 -6.67 20.46
N TYR A 31 -16.21 -6.41 21.24
CA TYR A 31 -15.39 -5.19 21.15
C TYR A 31 -14.03 -5.46 20.50
N SER A 32 -13.75 -4.73 19.43
CA SER A 32 -12.44 -4.73 18.76
C SER A 32 -11.36 -4.05 19.62
N SER A 33 -10.07 -4.34 19.43
CA SER A 33 -8.98 -3.60 20.12
C SER A 33 -8.80 -2.17 19.62
N PHE A 34 -9.52 -1.78 18.57
CA PHE A 34 -9.31 -0.53 17.84
C PHE A 34 -10.64 0.20 17.64
N CYS A 35 -10.58 1.52 17.55
CA CYS A 35 -11.77 2.36 17.34
C CYS A 35 -12.34 2.32 15.91
N GLY A 36 -11.74 1.54 15.00
CA GLY A 36 -12.19 1.43 13.62
C GLY A 36 -11.20 0.68 12.71
N ARG A 37 -11.63 0.42 11.47
CA ARG A 37 -10.83 -0.27 10.44
C ARG A 37 -9.49 0.42 10.16
N THR A 38 -9.46 1.75 10.14
CA THR A 38 -8.22 2.50 9.86
C THR A 38 -7.15 2.27 10.94
N HIS A 39 -7.55 2.22 12.21
CA HIS A 39 -6.61 2.00 13.31
C HIS A 39 -6.19 0.53 13.40
N MET A 40 -7.12 -0.39 13.11
CA MET A 40 -6.81 -1.81 12.95
C MET A 40 -5.80 -2.06 11.82
N ASP A 41 -6.00 -1.43 10.65
CA ASP A 41 -5.07 -1.49 9.51
C ASP A 41 -3.72 -0.87 9.89
N SER A 42 -3.72 0.28 10.56
CA SER A 42 -2.48 0.94 11.01
C SER A 42 -1.68 0.06 11.97
N ALA A 43 -2.33 -0.56 12.96
CA ALA A 43 -1.68 -1.49 13.89
C ALA A 43 -1.17 -2.75 13.16
N THR A 44 -1.95 -3.28 12.22
CA THR A 44 -1.53 -4.40 11.37
C THR A 44 -0.32 -4.02 10.51
N LYS A 45 -0.29 -2.79 9.99
CA LYS A 45 0.81 -2.24 9.20
C LYS A 45 2.07 -2.05 10.02
N MET A 46 1.95 -1.65 11.30
CA MET A 46 3.10 -1.60 12.22
C MET A 46 3.66 -3.01 12.47
N LEU A 47 2.81 -4.02 12.67
CA LEU A 47 3.24 -5.43 12.80
C LEU A 47 3.81 -6.01 11.49
N GLN A 48 3.34 -5.52 10.33
CA GLN A 48 3.87 -5.91 9.02
C GLN A 48 5.20 -5.22 8.68
N ALA A 49 5.46 -4.05 9.25
CA ALA A 49 6.69 -3.28 9.01
C ALA A 49 7.95 -4.00 9.49
N GLU A 50 7.84 -4.95 10.43
CA GLU A 50 8.97 -5.79 10.86
C GLU A 50 9.53 -6.67 9.72
N SER A 51 8.72 -6.98 8.70
CA SER A 51 9.14 -7.83 7.59
C SER A 51 8.90 -7.14 6.25
N VAL A 52 9.99 -6.70 5.63
CA VAL A 52 10.00 -6.16 4.27
C VAL A 52 10.24 -7.26 3.23
N CYS A 53 9.73 -7.05 2.02
CA CYS A 53 9.91 -7.97 0.90
C CYS A 53 11.40 -8.22 0.61
N LYS A 54 11.85 -9.49 0.64
CA LYS A 54 13.25 -9.87 0.34
C LYS A 54 13.69 -9.51 -1.09
N CYS A 55 12.74 -9.37 -1.99
CA CYS A 55 12.99 -9.12 -3.41
C CYS A 55 13.10 -7.63 -3.76
N CYS A 56 12.16 -6.80 -3.30
CA CYS A 56 12.11 -5.38 -3.66
C CYS A 56 12.47 -4.42 -2.53
N GLN A 57 12.44 -4.88 -1.26
CA GLN A 57 12.71 -4.10 -0.03
C GLN A 57 11.92 -2.79 0.13
N ALA A 58 10.98 -2.50 -0.77
CA ALA A 58 10.21 -1.26 -0.81
C ALA A 58 8.82 -1.39 -0.17
N LYS A 59 8.35 -2.62 0.02
CA LYS A 59 7.01 -2.93 0.53
C LYS A 59 7.09 -3.96 1.64
N PRO A 60 6.19 -3.90 2.64
CA PRO A 60 6.05 -4.97 3.62
C PRO A 60 5.68 -6.28 2.92
N VAL A 61 5.99 -7.40 3.56
CA VAL A 61 5.59 -8.70 3.06
C VAL A 61 4.08 -8.85 3.02
N TYR A 62 3.60 -9.61 2.06
CA TYR A 62 2.18 -9.94 1.96
C TYR A 62 1.82 -10.95 3.07
N ILE A 63 0.69 -10.74 3.73
CA ILE A 63 0.15 -11.68 4.72
C ILE A 63 -1.19 -12.17 4.21
N GLU A 64 -1.32 -13.47 4.01
CA GLU A 64 -2.56 -14.12 3.57
C GLU A 64 -3.01 -15.13 4.63
N SER A 65 -4.25 -14.99 5.12
CA SER A 65 -4.85 -15.88 6.12
C SER A 65 -3.95 -16.13 7.35
N GLY A 66 -3.24 -15.10 7.82
CA GLY A 66 -2.32 -15.18 8.96
C GLY A 66 -0.94 -15.78 8.66
N ARG A 67 -0.67 -16.25 7.43
CA ARG A 67 0.67 -16.68 7.00
C ARG A 67 1.43 -15.48 6.42
N ARG A 68 2.61 -15.22 6.99
CA ARG A 68 3.55 -14.22 6.48
C ARG A 68 4.31 -14.81 5.30
N HIS A 69 4.26 -14.15 4.14
CA HIS A 69 5.11 -14.50 3.00
C HIS A 69 6.48 -13.79 3.10
N ASP A 70 7.45 -14.23 2.32
CA ASP A 70 8.75 -13.54 2.20
C ASP A 70 8.72 -12.33 1.26
N PHE A 71 7.63 -12.17 0.52
CA PHE A 71 7.51 -11.25 -0.60
C PHE A 71 6.23 -10.41 -0.49
N CYS A 72 6.25 -9.17 -1.00
CA CYS A 72 5.08 -8.29 -1.02
C CYS A 72 4.00 -8.69 -2.05
N GLY A 73 4.19 -9.80 -2.75
CA GLY A 73 3.25 -10.30 -3.75
C GLY A 73 3.89 -11.28 -4.73
N MET A 74 3.05 -11.89 -5.56
CA MET A 74 3.43 -12.98 -6.47
C MET A 74 4.54 -12.58 -7.46
N ARG A 75 4.53 -11.35 -7.97
CA ARG A 75 5.57 -10.85 -8.90
C ARG A 75 6.98 -10.89 -8.28
N CYS A 76 7.09 -10.47 -7.02
CA CYS A 76 8.36 -10.52 -6.28
C CYS A 76 8.76 -11.95 -5.94
N ALA A 77 7.79 -12.81 -5.61
CA ALA A 77 8.06 -14.23 -5.36
C ALA A 77 8.61 -14.94 -6.61
N VAL A 78 8.02 -14.69 -7.78
CA VAL A 78 8.47 -15.28 -9.05
C VAL A 78 9.83 -14.72 -9.45
N ALA A 79 10.04 -13.41 -9.39
CA ALA A 79 11.33 -12.78 -9.73
C ALA A 79 12.47 -13.33 -8.87
N TYR A 80 12.25 -13.46 -7.55
CA TYR A 80 13.23 -14.01 -6.64
C TYR A 80 13.56 -15.49 -6.94
N ARG A 81 12.55 -16.30 -7.27
CA ARG A 81 12.75 -17.70 -7.67
C ARG A 81 13.56 -17.84 -8.96
N ASN A 82 13.37 -16.93 -9.91
CA ASN A 82 14.07 -16.95 -11.19
C ASN A 82 15.46 -16.30 -11.14
N GLY A 83 15.94 -15.88 -9.97
CA GLY A 83 17.20 -15.14 -9.83
C GLY A 83 17.21 -13.78 -10.53
N GLN A 84 16.04 -13.30 -10.98
CA GLN A 84 15.90 -12.01 -11.61
C GLN A 84 15.66 -10.97 -10.52
N ARG A 85 16.46 -9.90 -10.54
CA ARG A 85 16.09 -8.68 -9.82
C ARG A 85 14.69 -8.31 -10.31
N PRO A 86 13.72 -8.09 -9.41
CA PRO A 86 12.38 -7.71 -9.84
C PRO A 86 12.56 -6.45 -10.68
N PRO A 87 11.76 -6.25 -11.75
CA PRO A 87 11.71 -4.95 -12.36
C PRO A 87 11.32 -3.99 -11.24
N LYS A 88 12.28 -3.20 -10.76
CA LYS A 88 11.98 -1.98 -10.02
C LYS A 88 10.93 -1.35 -10.89
N ARG A 89 9.74 -1.09 -10.34
CA ARG A 89 8.70 -0.38 -11.07
C ARG A 89 9.42 0.82 -11.63
N SER A 90 9.66 0.80 -12.93
CA SER A 90 10.33 1.87 -13.61
C SER A 90 9.33 3.00 -13.46
N THR A 91 9.51 3.78 -12.40
CA THR A 91 9.62 5.22 -12.58
C THR A 91 10.82 5.42 -13.50
N THR A 92 10.72 4.96 -14.76
CA THR A 92 11.23 5.74 -15.87
C THR A 92 10.38 6.98 -15.81
N SER A 93 10.73 7.82 -14.84
CA SER A 93 10.77 9.25 -14.98
C SER A 93 11.75 9.53 -16.12
N ASP A 94 11.39 9.06 -17.32
CA ASP A 94 11.54 9.86 -18.52
C ASP A 94 10.36 10.87 -18.47
N ASP A 95 10.33 11.59 -17.36
CA ASP A 95 9.42 12.67 -16.99
C ASP A 95 10.03 13.99 -17.48
N SER A 96 10.92 13.93 -18.47
CA SER A 96 11.60 15.12 -19.00
C SER A 96 10.78 15.79 -20.10
N ILE A 97 9.76 15.11 -20.63
CA ILE A 97 8.79 15.72 -21.55
C ILE A 97 7.51 15.94 -20.75
N GLY A 98 7.53 17.02 -19.96
CA GLY A 98 6.31 17.59 -19.42
C GLY A 98 5.37 17.99 -20.56
N CYS A 99 4.08 18.01 -20.28
CA CYS A 99 3.09 18.55 -21.20
C CYS A 99 3.53 19.95 -21.67
N GLY A 100 3.61 20.17 -22.98
CA GLY A 100 4.03 21.45 -23.58
C GLY A 100 3.10 22.64 -23.32
N PHE A 101 2.12 22.49 -22.42
CA PHE A 101 1.18 23.53 -22.03
C PHE A 101 1.71 24.31 -20.81
N PRO A 102 1.87 25.64 -20.90
CA PRO A 102 2.42 26.44 -19.82
C PRO A 102 1.53 26.35 -18.57
N GLY A 103 2.12 25.94 -17.44
CA GLY A 103 1.43 25.78 -16.16
C GLY A 103 0.77 24.42 -15.91
N CYS A 104 0.84 23.48 -16.84
CA CYS A 104 0.27 22.14 -16.63
C CYS A 104 1.11 21.29 -15.66
N GLY A 105 2.43 21.22 -15.85
CA GLY A 105 3.34 20.44 -15.00
C GLY A 105 3.05 18.93 -14.93
N ARG A 106 2.15 18.41 -15.78
CA ARG A 106 1.81 16.98 -15.85
C ARG A 106 2.66 16.30 -16.92
N PRO A 107 2.99 15.01 -16.75
CA PRO A 107 3.76 14.27 -17.74
C PRO A 107 2.98 14.12 -19.06
N ALA A 108 3.70 14.13 -20.18
CA ALA A 108 3.20 13.74 -21.49
C ALA A 108 2.48 12.38 -21.45
N PHE A 109 1.35 12.26 -22.16
CA PHE A 109 0.66 10.98 -22.28
C PHE A 109 1.47 10.04 -23.18
N LYS A 110 1.72 8.82 -22.71
CA LYS A 110 2.31 7.77 -23.54
C LYS A 110 1.17 6.98 -24.17
N ASP A 111 1.05 7.00 -25.49
CA ASP A 111 0.15 6.07 -26.15
C ASP A 111 0.71 4.65 -26.10
N ASP A 112 -0.18 3.67 -25.97
CA ASP A 112 0.16 2.25 -25.87
C ASP A 112 0.61 1.66 -27.23
N SER A 113 0.81 2.50 -28.25
CA SER A 113 1.30 2.04 -29.55
C SER A 113 2.77 1.70 -29.43
N ASP A 114 3.12 0.50 -29.89
CA ASP A 114 4.46 -0.10 -29.95
C ASP A 114 5.55 0.83 -30.52
N SER A 115 5.18 1.89 -31.23
CA SER A 115 6.05 2.90 -31.83
C SER A 115 6.69 3.89 -30.84
N GLY A 116 6.37 3.85 -29.54
CA GLY A 116 7.10 4.60 -28.51
C GLY A 116 7.09 6.13 -28.65
N HIS A 117 6.15 6.70 -29.42
CA HIS A 117 6.01 8.14 -29.53
C HIS A 117 5.45 8.70 -28.21
N LEU A 118 6.12 9.71 -27.65
CA LEU A 118 5.57 10.46 -26.51
C LEU A 118 4.62 11.53 -27.08
N ALA A 119 3.37 11.57 -26.61
CA ALA A 119 2.48 12.66 -26.97
C ALA A 119 2.99 13.95 -26.32
N GLN A 120 3.10 15.04 -27.07
CA GLN A 120 3.60 16.32 -26.56
C GLN A 120 2.72 16.94 -25.43
N TYR A 121 1.56 16.34 -25.15
CA TYR A 121 0.55 16.82 -24.23
C TYR A 121 -0.01 15.69 -23.34
N CYS A 122 -0.48 16.01 -22.13
CA CYS A 122 -1.01 15.02 -21.18
C CYS A 122 -2.46 14.57 -21.47
N SER A 123 -3.17 15.28 -22.33
CA SER A 123 -4.57 15.01 -22.69
C SER A 123 -4.89 15.63 -24.06
N GLN A 124 -5.96 15.16 -24.69
CA GLN A 124 -6.45 15.75 -25.95
C GLN A 124 -6.87 17.22 -25.78
N ALA A 125 -7.26 17.63 -24.57
CA ALA A 125 -7.62 19.00 -24.22
C ALA A 125 -6.43 19.98 -24.28
N HIS A 126 -5.20 19.51 -24.10
CA HIS A 126 -4.00 20.34 -24.23
C HIS A 126 -3.41 20.31 -25.64
N ARG A 127 -3.98 19.50 -26.54
CA ARG A 127 -3.59 19.41 -27.96
C ARG A 127 -4.30 20.44 -28.85
N MET A 128 -5.34 21.12 -28.33
CA MET A 128 -6.16 22.10 -29.04
C MET A 128 -5.66 23.53 -28.83
#